data_AF-A0A2S7SRN5-F1
#
_entry.id   AF-A0A2S7SRN5-F1
#
_cell.length_a   1.000
_cell.length_b   1.000
_cell.length_c   1.000
_cell.angle_alpha   90.00
_cell.angle_beta   90.00
_cell.angle_gamma   90.00
#
_symmetry.space_group_name_H-M   'P 1'
#
loop_
_entity.id
_entity.type
_entity.pdbx_description
1 polymer ?
#
loop_
_entity_poly.entity_id
_entity_poly.type
_entity_poly.pdbx_seq_one_letter_code
_entity_poly.pdbx_strand_id
1 'polypeptide(L)'
;MKRFFNYFFYTWKRPANFFAISFIFYVVGAFFESHVIQNIAGTTFLAGCLELVISIIHYFSKGDRRYAVYNIAVAGAGFIAFIIFSVFLFFFDFMVPTDSFADKLTIPTNIKIEDPVSIEYGDGHPDSITTRKITKTDLQLYNAFQPGLFEYDVWISNIGDGTVYLKAYEVTENTPLSEYKLFNQTVIDVHNMADTFVRFGTSSTFTIYEGDWGKPYAARFEVWFIPANGGNERKLIEKNYKIEGWER
;
A
#
# COMPACT_ATOMS: atom_id res chain seq x y z
N MET A 1 -28.24 35.10 -22.45
CA MET A 1 -28.64 34.01 -21.54
C MET A 1 -29.95 33.31 -21.93
N LYS A 2 -31.12 33.99 -22.02
CA LYS A 2 -32.40 33.32 -22.38
C LYS A 2 -32.38 32.49 -23.67
N ARG A 3 -31.70 32.97 -24.73
CA ARG A 3 -31.58 32.25 -26.01
C ARG A 3 -30.76 30.95 -25.89
N PHE A 4 -29.65 30.99 -25.13
CA PHE A 4 -28.80 29.81 -24.90
C PHE A 4 -29.51 28.75 -24.05
N PHE A 5 -30.13 29.18 -22.95
CA PHE A 5 -30.90 28.29 -22.07
C PHE A 5 -32.06 27.64 -22.82
N ASN A 6 -32.83 28.42 -23.57
CA ASN A 6 -33.92 27.88 -24.37
C ASN A 6 -33.43 26.94 -25.45
N TYR A 7 -32.30 27.22 -26.11
CA TYR A 7 -31.72 26.30 -27.09
C TYR A 7 -31.35 24.97 -26.41
N PHE A 8 -30.58 25.02 -25.33
CA PHE A 8 -30.04 23.80 -24.73
C PHE A 8 -31.14 22.89 -24.17
N PHE A 9 -32.15 23.44 -23.50
CA PHE A 9 -33.27 22.69 -22.93
C PHE A 9 -34.49 22.59 -23.87
N TYR A 10 -34.39 23.05 -25.13
CA TYR A 10 -35.45 22.89 -26.13
C TYR A 10 -35.70 21.41 -26.43
N THR A 11 -34.64 20.62 -26.45
CA THR A 11 -34.66 19.21 -26.83
C THR A 11 -34.19 18.37 -25.64
N TRP A 12 -35.06 17.49 -25.14
CA TRP A 12 -34.79 16.65 -23.95
C TRP A 12 -33.55 15.75 -24.09
N LYS A 13 -33.12 15.49 -25.33
CA LYS A 13 -31.94 14.68 -25.66
C LYS A 13 -30.62 15.41 -25.37
N ARG A 14 -30.59 16.73 -25.41
CA ARG A 14 -29.32 17.49 -25.34
C ARG A 14 -28.62 17.32 -23.99
N PRO A 15 -29.31 17.48 -22.83
CA PRO A 15 -28.69 17.24 -21.53
C PRO A 15 -28.22 15.80 -21.35
N ALA A 16 -29.03 14.84 -21.79
CA ALA A 16 -28.66 13.42 -21.75
C ALA A 16 -27.43 13.11 -22.63
N ASN A 17 -27.35 13.65 -23.84
CA ASN A 17 -26.21 13.47 -24.73
C ASN A 17 -24.95 14.13 -24.18
N PHE A 18 -25.06 15.34 -23.63
CA PHE A 18 -23.92 16.03 -23.03
C PHE A 18 -23.37 15.25 -21.84
N PHE A 19 -24.24 14.75 -20.97
CA PHE A 19 -23.85 13.86 -19.88
C PHE A 19 -23.17 12.57 -20.38
N ALA A 20 -23.71 11.91 -21.41
CA ALA A 20 -23.11 10.70 -21.96
C ALA A 20 -21.70 10.96 -22.51
N ILE A 21 -21.51 12.07 -23.24
CA ILE A 21 -20.21 12.47 -23.77
C ILE A 21 -19.24 12.82 -22.63
N SER A 22 -19.69 13.57 -21.63
CA SER A 22 -18.85 13.94 -20.49
C SER A 22 -18.45 12.72 -19.65
N PHE A 23 -19.34 11.73 -19.50
CA PHE A 23 -19.01 10.47 -18.84
C PHE A 23 -18.01 9.63 -19.62
N ILE A 24 -18.17 9.51 -20.95
CA ILE A 24 -17.16 8.84 -21.80
C ILE A 24 -15.81 9.56 -21.68
N PHE A 25 -15.81 10.89 -21.71
CA PHE A 25 -14.58 11.66 -21.57
C PHE A 25 -13.94 11.48 -20.18
N TYR A 26 -14.73 11.36 -19.12
CA TYR A 26 -14.24 11.01 -17.78
C TYR A 26 -13.59 9.63 -17.75
N VAL A 27 -14.27 8.60 -18.30
CA VAL A 27 -13.73 7.24 -18.37
C VAL A 27 -12.41 7.21 -19.13
N VAL A 28 -12.37 7.83 -20.31
CA VAL A 28 -11.14 7.89 -21.12
C VAL A 28 -10.05 8.72 -20.43
N GLY A 29 -10.43 9.82 -19.77
CA GLY A 29 -9.53 10.70 -19.03
C GLY A 29 -8.85 10.01 -17.85
N ALA A 30 -9.50 9.03 -17.22
CA ALA A 30 -8.95 8.27 -16.10
C ALA A 30 -7.72 7.42 -16.48
N PHE A 31 -7.58 7.03 -17.75
CA PHE A 31 -6.44 6.23 -18.23
C PHE A 31 -5.21 7.06 -18.63
N PHE A 32 -5.25 8.38 -18.49
CA PHE A 32 -4.09 9.24 -18.73
C PHE A 32 -3.34 9.48 -17.42
N GLU A 33 -2.00 9.44 -17.48
CA GLU A 33 -1.12 9.79 -16.33
C GLU A 33 -1.16 11.28 -15.97
N SER A 34 -1.69 12.14 -16.84
CA SER A 34 -1.72 13.58 -16.62
C SER A 34 -2.86 14.01 -15.70
N HIS A 35 -2.51 14.49 -14.50
CA HIS A 35 -3.47 15.09 -13.56
C HIS A 35 -4.28 16.25 -14.18
N VAL A 36 -3.70 16.98 -15.13
CA VAL A 36 -4.42 18.07 -15.82
C VAL A 36 -5.57 17.51 -16.66
N ILE A 37 -5.33 16.44 -17.42
CA ILE A 37 -6.37 15.78 -18.23
C ILE A 37 -7.45 15.20 -17.32
N GLN A 38 -7.05 14.50 -16.26
CA GLN A 38 -7.97 13.93 -15.27
C GLN A 38 -8.87 15.01 -14.64
N ASN A 39 -8.30 16.14 -14.24
CA ASN A 39 -9.06 17.26 -13.64
C ASN A 39 -10.04 17.90 -14.63
N ILE A 40 -9.64 18.09 -15.89
CA ILE A 40 -10.52 18.61 -16.94
C ILE A 40 -11.68 17.63 -17.21
N ALA A 41 -11.37 16.34 -17.29
CA ALA A 41 -12.37 15.30 -17.54
C ALA A 41 -13.37 15.21 -16.37
N GLY A 42 -12.89 15.20 -15.13
CA GLY A 42 -13.72 15.22 -13.91
C GLY A 42 -14.62 16.45 -13.82
N THR A 43 -14.07 17.64 -14.11
CA THR A 43 -14.85 18.90 -14.11
C THR A 43 -15.94 18.88 -15.19
N THR A 44 -15.62 18.35 -16.37
CA THR A 44 -16.58 18.22 -17.48
C THR A 44 -17.71 17.24 -17.15
N PHE A 45 -17.39 16.13 -16.48
CA PHE A 45 -18.38 15.19 -15.97
C PHE A 45 -19.32 15.83 -14.95
N LEU A 46 -18.78 16.55 -13.96
CA LEU A 46 -19.58 17.28 -12.97
C LEU A 46 -20.51 18.32 -13.61
N ALA A 47 -20.04 19.02 -14.65
CA ALA A 47 -20.88 19.93 -15.42
C ALA A 47 -22.04 19.19 -16.11
N GLY A 48 -21.79 17.99 -16.67
CA GLY A 48 -22.83 17.13 -17.25
C GLY A 48 -23.87 16.67 -16.22
N CYS A 49 -23.43 16.30 -15.00
CA CYS A 49 -24.33 15.96 -13.90
C CYS A 49 -25.23 17.15 -13.51
N LEU A 50 -24.64 18.34 -13.36
CA LEU A 50 -25.37 19.55 -13.01
C LEU A 50 -26.42 19.89 -14.08
N GLU A 51 -26.06 19.74 -15.35
CA GLU A 51 -26.94 20.00 -16.47
C GLU A 51 -28.14 19.04 -16.52
N LEU A 52 -27.93 17.75 -16.20
CA LEU A 52 -29.02 16.79 -16.03
C LEU A 52 -29.96 17.19 -14.89
N VAL A 53 -29.45 17.66 -13.75
CA VAL A 53 -30.27 18.14 -12.63
C VAL A 53 -31.12 19.34 -13.07
N ILE A 54 -30.52 20.32 -13.76
CA ILE A 54 -31.23 21.49 -14.29
C ILE A 54 -32.30 21.05 -15.30
N SER A 55 -32.00 20.09 -16.18
CA SER A 55 -32.95 19.52 -17.15
C SER A 55 -34.17 18.91 -16.47
N ILE A 56 -33.95 18.11 -15.43
CA ILE A 56 -35.02 17.46 -14.65
C ILE A 56 -35.93 18.52 -14.02
N ILE A 57 -35.35 19.52 -13.34
CA ILE A 57 -36.10 20.62 -12.72
C ILE A 57 -36.89 21.38 -13.80
N HIS A 58 -36.27 21.71 -14.93
CA HIS A 58 -36.90 22.44 -16.02
C HIS A 58 -38.14 21.73 -16.58
N TYR A 59 -38.03 20.42 -16.86
CA TYR A 59 -39.15 19.66 -17.42
C TYR A 59 -40.27 19.42 -16.41
N PHE A 60 -39.95 19.28 -15.11
CA PHE A 60 -40.99 19.29 -14.07
C PHE A 60 -41.72 20.63 -13.98
N SER A 61 -40.99 21.75 -14.01
CA SER A 61 -41.59 23.08 -13.97
C SER A 61 -42.48 23.39 -15.19
N LYS A 62 -42.21 22.78 -16.34
CA LYS A 62 -43.06 22.88 -17.54
C LYS A 62 -44.25 21.92 -17.57
N GLY A 63 -44.34 20.98 -16.64
CA GLY A 63 -45.37 19.94 -16.62
C GLY A 63 -45.09 18.74 -17.55
N ASP A 64 -43.96 18.73 -18.27
CA ASP A 64 -43.57 17.68 -19.20
C ASP A 64 -42.90 16.49 -18.47
N ARG A 65 -43.66 15.81 -17.60
CA ARG A 65 -43.16 14.75 -16.70
C ARG A 65 -42.44 13.61 -17.41
N ARG A 66 -42.83 13.27 -18.65
CA ARG A 66 -42.19 12.21 -19.45
C ARG A 66 -40.69 12.46 -19.69
N TYR A 67 -40.31 13.70 -19.97
CA TYR A 67 -38.91 14.05 -20.25
C TYR A 67 -38.10 14.18 -18.97
N ALA A 68 -38.72 14.62 -17.88
CA ALA A 68 -38.10 14.58 -16.56
C ALA A 68 -37.80 13.13 -16.13
N VAL A 69 -38.76 12.21 -16.28
CA VAL A 69 -38.57 10.78 -15.99
C VAL A 69 -37.46 10.16 -16.86
N TYR A 70 -37.39 10.51 -18.14
CA TYR A 70 -36.30 10.06 -19.00
C TYR A 70 -34.93 10.53 -18.49
N ASN A 71 -34.78 11.82 -18.16
CA ASN A 71 -33.52 12.35 -17.64
C ASN A 71 -33.16 11.75 -16.27
N ILE A 72 -34.14 11.44 -15.43
CA ILE A 72 -33.93 10.68 -14.17
C ILE A 72 -33.39 9.27 -14.47
N ALA A 73 -33.98 8.56 -15.44
CA ALA A 73 -33.51 7.23 -15.81
C ALA A 73 -32.07 7.25 -16.34
N VAL A 74 -31.72 8.24 -17.17
CA VAL A 74 -30.35 8.46 -17.65
C VAL A 74 -29.40 8.76 -16.49
N ALA A 75 -29.78 9.65 -15.56
CA ALA A 75 -28.98 9.96 -14.39
C ALA A 75 -28.75 8.72 -13.50
N GLY A 76 -29.80 7.93 -13.26
CA GLY A 76 -29.71 6.69 -12.48
C GLY A 76 -28.81 5.65 -13.13
N ALA A 77 -28.97 5.41 -14.44
CA ALA A 77 -28.10 4.49 -15.19
C ALA A 77 -26.64 4.97 -15.19
N GLY A 78 -26.42 6.27 -15.38
CA GLY A 78 -25.10 6.89 -15.33
C GLY A 78 -24.45 6.78 -13.96
N PHE A 79 -25.22 6.94 -12.88
CA PHE A 79 -24.72 6.78 -11.51
C PHE A 79 -24.31 5.33 -11.21
N ILE A 80 -25.11 4.36 -11.64
CA ILE A 80 -24.75 2.94 -11.54
C ILE A 80 -23.47 2.65 -12.32
N ALA A 81 -23.36 3.14 -13.55
CA ALA A 81 -22.17 2.98 -14.38
C ALA A 81 -20.93 3.62 -13.73
N PHE A 82 -21.08 4.81 -13.13
CA PHE A 82 -20.02 5.48 -12.38
C PHE A 82 -19.55 4.66 -11.18
N ILE A 83 -20.47 4.07 -10.40
CA ILE A 83 -20.12 3.19 -9.28
C ILE A 83 -19.34 1.97 -9.79
N ILE A 84 -19.85 1.29 -10.81
CA ILE A 84 -19.18 0.10 -11.38
C ILE A 84 -17.77 0.47 -11.87
N PHE A 85 -17.63 1.59 -12.57
CA PHE A 85 -16.35 2.06 -13.06
C PHE A 85 -15.39 2.44 -11.93
N SER A 86 -15.88 3.11 -10.87
CA SER A 86 -15.07 3.48 -9.72
C SER A 86 -14.57 2.26 -8.95
N VAL A 87 -15.44 1.25 -8.77
CA VAL A 87 -15.08 -0.04 -8.17
C VAL A 87 -14.04 -0.75 -9.04
N PHE A 88 -14.23 -0.75 -10.37
CA PHE A 88 -13.25 -1.31 -11.30
C PHE A 88 -11.88 -0.65 -11.18
N LEU A 89 -11.82 0.70 -11.18
CA LEU A 89 -10.55 1.42 -11.02
C LEU A 89 -9.88 1.10 -9.67
N PHE A 90 -10.65 1.08 -8.58
CA PHE A 90 -10.13 0.72 -7.26
C PHE A 90 -9.47 -0.67 -7.25
N PHE A 91 -10.14 -1.68 -7.83
CA PHE A 91 -9.56 -3.03 -7.91
C PHE A 91 -8.43 -3.12 -8.94
N PHE A 92 -8.47 -2.33 -10.01
CA PHE A 92 -7.39 -2.30 -10.99
C PHE A 92 -6.10 -1.74 -10.36
N ASP A 93 -6.19 -0.62 -9.66
CA ASP A 93 -5.04 -0.02 -8.97
C ASP A 93 -4.48 -0.97 -7.90
N PHE A 94 -5.35 -1.69 -7.17
CA PHE A 94 -4.93 -2.70 -6.16
C PHE A 94 -4.31 -3.97 -6.76
N MET A 95 -4.56 -4.27 -8.04
CA MET A 95 -4.06 -5.50 -8.68
C MET A 95 -2.83 -5.27 -9.56
N VAL A 96 -2.53 -4.02 -9.91
CA VAL A 96 -1.41 -3.68 -10.78
C VAL A 96 -0.25 -3.23 -9.90
N PRO A 97 0.83 -4.03 -9.83
CA PRO A 97 1.99 -3.66 -9.04
C PRO A 97 2.54 -2.30 -9.49
N THR A 98 2.69 -1.38 -8.55
CA THR A 98 3.21 -0.02 -8.76
C THR A 98 4.75 0.00 -8.75
N ASP A 99 5.41 -0.99 -8.11
CA ASP A 99 6.87 -1.11 -8.08
C ASP A 99 7.38 -2.34 -8.88
N SER A 100 8.43 -2.09 -9.68
CA SER A 100 9.11 -3.09 -10.51
C SER A 100 10.44 -3.58 -9.90
N PHE A 101 10.79 -3.12 -8.70
CA PHE A 101 12.04 -3.46 -8.01
C PHE A 101 12.32 -4.97 -8.00
N ALA A 102 11.31 -5.79 -7.69
CA ALA A 102 11.46 -7.25 -7.59
C ALA A 102 11.29 -8.01 -8.92
N ASP A 103 10.91 -7.36 -10.02
CA ASP A 103 10.50 -8.04 -11.27
C ASP A 103 11.62 -8.86 -11.92
N LYS A 104 12.87 -8.44 -11.72
CA LYS A 104 14.05 -9.07 -12.31
C LYS A 104 14.88 -9.86 -11.31
N LEU A 105 14.50 -9.81 -10.04
CA LEU A 105 15.23 -10.50 -8.99
C LEU A 105 14.87 -11.99 -9.01
N THR A 106 15.89 -12.82 -8.77
CA THR A 106 15.70 -14.27 -8.64
C THR A 106 16.07 -14.70 -7.25
N ILE A 107 15.23 -15.50 -6.61
CA ILE A 107 15.53 -16.07 -5.30
C ILE A 107 16.62 -17.14 -5.47
N PRO A 108 17.84 -16.93 -4.91
CA PRO A 108 18.92 -17.89 -5.05
C PRO A 108 18.61 -19.18 -4.27
N THR A 109 18.92 -20.34 -4.87
CA THR A 109 18.64 -21.66 -4.28
C THR A 109 19.82 -22.26 -3.54
N ASN A 110 21.00 -21.63 -3.63
CA ASN A 110 22.26 -22.12 -3.04
C ASN A 110 22.53 -21.59 -1.63
N ILE A 111 21.62 -20.80 -1.06
CA ILE A 111 21.73 -20.26 0.29
C ILE A 111 20.47 -20.60 1.09
N LYS A 112 20.60 -20.67 2.42
CA LYS A 112 19.44 -20.85 3.30
C LYS A 112 18.63 -19.55 3.32
N ILE A 113 17.35 -19.66 3.00
CA ILE A 113 16.35 -18.57 3.05
C ILE A 113 15.18 -19.08 3.90
N GLU A 114 14.81 -18.32 4.92
CA GLU A 114 13.70 -18.62 5.82
C GLU A 114 12.46 -17.82 5.40
N ASP A 115 11.27 -18.32 5.70
CA ASP A 115 10.04 -17.53 5.61
C ASP A 115 9.83 -16.77 6.93
N PRO A 116 9.40 -15.50 6.90
CA PRO A 116 8.95 -14.81 8.11
C PRO A 116 7.74 -15.54 8.69
N VAL A 117 7.63 -15.56 10.01
CA VAL A 117 6.50 -16.20 10.70
C VAL A 117 5.29 -15.27 10.65
N SER A 118 4.15 -15.75 10.17
CA SER A 118 2.93 -14.95 10.17
C SER A 118 2.39 -14.77 11.58
N ILE A 119 2.08 -13.52 11.94
CA ILE A 119 1.32 -13.19 13.15
C ILE A 119 -0.10 -12.81 12.69
N GLU A 120 -1.13 -13.45 13.25
CA GLU A 120 -2.52 -13.06 12.98
C GLU A 120 -2.84 -11.72 13.67
N TYR A 121 -3.72 -10.92 13.06
CA TYR A 121 -4.08 -9.62 13.60
C TYR A 121 -4.73 -9.74 14.98
N GLY A 122 -4.07 -9.21 16.02
CA GLY A 122 -4.52 -9.26 17.40
C GLY A 122 -3.90 -10.40 18.23
N ASP A 123 -3.14 -11.30 17.60
CA ASP A 123 -2.37 -12.32 18.30
C ASP A 123 -0.97 -11.80 18.66
N GLY A 124 -0.44 -12.29 19.78
CA GLY A 124 0.96 -12.09 20.14
C GLY A 124 1.90 -12.99 19.32
N HIS A 125 3.20 -12.78 19.47
CA HIS A 125 4.20 -13.67 18.85
C HIS A 125 3.99 -15.12 19.30
N PRO A 126 4.00 -16.12 18.39
CA PRO A 126 3.67 -17.51 18.72
C PRO A 126 4.55 -18.10 19.82
N ASP A 127 3.95 -18.76 20.81
CA ASP A 127 4.67 -19.42 21.90
C ASP A 127 5.70 -20.46 21.41
N SER A 128 5.41 -21.13 20.29
CA SER A 128 6.33 -22.08 19.65
C SER A 128 7.67 -21.45 19.23
N ILE A 129 7.68 -20.14 19.03
CA ILE A 129 8.87 -19.35 18.73
C ILE A 129 9.44 -18.70 20.00
N THR A 130 8.59 -18.08 20.81
CA THR A 130 9.04 -17.25 21.95
C THR A 130 9.56 -18.07 23.13
N THR A 131 9.03 -19.29 23.31
CA THR A 131 9.39 -20.18 24.44
C THR A 131 10.40 -21.27 24.07
N ARG A 132 10.85 -21.31 22.80
CA ARG A 132 11.79 -22.35 22.34
C ARG A 132 13.14 -22.21 23.05
N LYS A 133 13.82 -23.34 23.24
CA LYS A 133 15.16 -23.35 23.84
C LYS A 133 16.18 -22.73 22.89
N ILE A 134 16.66 -21.54 23.22
CA ILE A 134 17.71 -20.83 22.49
C ILE A 134 19.08 -21.15 23.08
N THR A 135 20.02 -21.54 22.21
CA THR A 135 21.40 -21.92 22.60
C THR A 135 22.47 -21.04 21.95
N LYS A 136 22.08 -20.13 21.07
CA LYS A 136 22.95 -19.18 20.38
C LYS A 136 22.16 -17.93 20.02
N THR A 137 22.85 -16.83 19.69
CA THR A 137 22.19 -15.63 19.17
C THR A 137 21.34 -16.00 17.97
N ASP A 138 20.10 -15.54 17.95
CA ASP A 138 19.16 -15.85 16.87
C ASP A 138 18.27 -14.66 16.54
N LEU A 139 17.84 -14.58 15.30
CA LEU A 139 16.90 -13.58 14.77
C LEU A 139 15.64 -14.32 14.29
N GLN A 140 14.47 -13.76 14.59
CA GLN A 140 13.21 -14.15 13.99
C GLN A 140 12.55 -12.93 13.37
N LEU A 141 12.18 -13.03 12.10
CA LEU A 141 11.37 -12.06 11.40
C LEU A 141 9.91 -12.54 11.36
N TYR A 142 8.97 -11.62 11.48
CA TYR A 142 7.56 -11.90 11.43
C TYR A 142 6.87 -11.06 10.36
N ASN A 143 5.92 -11.66 9.64
CA ASN A 143 4.99 -10.90 8.81
C ASN A 143 3.93 -10.29 9.73
N ALA A 144 3.75 -8.97 9.61
CA ALA A 144 2.62 -8.29 10.23
C ALA A 144 1.35 -8.44 9.37
N PHE A 145 0.33 -7.65 9.66
CA PHE A 145 -0.99 -7.75 9.05
C PHE A 145 -1.06 -7.44 7.54
N GLN A 146 0.01 -6.91 6.95
CA GLN A 146 0.12 -6.60 5.53
C GLN A 146 1.54 -6.92 5.01
N PRO A 147 1.68 -7.37 3.74
CA PRO A 147 3.00 -7.57 3.15
C PRO A 147 3.84 -6.28 3.13
N GLY A 148 5.16 -6.41 3.27
CA GLY A 148 6.07 -5.28 3.44
C GLY A 148 6.13 -4.71 4.86
N LEU A 149 5.22 -5.12 5.77
CA LEU A 149 5.29 -4.79 7.19
C LEU A 149 5.81 -5.98 8.00
N PHE A 150 6.77 -5.70 8.88
CA PHE A 150 7.45 -6.72 9.65
C PHE A 150 7.61 -6.33 11.11
N GLU A 151 7.82 -7.35 11.93
CA GLU A 151 8.34 -7.24 13.30
C GLU A 151 9.55 -8.17 13.43
N TYR A 152 10.39 -7.95 14.45
CA TYR A 152 11.47 -8.89 14.73
C TYR A 152 11.67 -9.14 16.22
N ASP A 153 12.11 -10.35 16.52
CA ASP A 153 12.69 -10.74 17.80
C ASP A 153 14.16 -11.12 17.60
N VAL A 154 14.99 -10.77 18.56
CA VAL A 154 16.38 -11.22 18.68
C VAL A 154 16.64 -11.78 20.06
N TRP A 155 17.37 -12.89 20.12
CA TRP A 155 17.82 -13.48 21.38
C TRP A 155 19.32 -13.27 21.52
N ILE A 156 19.74 -12.64 22.60
CA ILE A 156 21.15 -12.26 22.82
C ILE A 156 21.55 -12.57 24.26
N SER A 157 22.75 -13.12 24.47
CA SER A 157 23.38 -13.31 25.77
C SER A 157 24.59 -12.38 25.94
N ASN A 158 24.87 -12.00 27.19
CA ASN A 158 26.10 -11.31 27.61
C ASN A 158 26.56 -10.18 26.66
N ILE A 159 25.65 -9.23 26.41
CA ILE A 159 25.88 -8.12 25.47
C ILE A 159 26.20 -6.79 26.15
N GLY A 160 25.87 -6.68 27.45
CA GLY A 160 25.95 -5.46 28.22
C GLY A 160 24.80 -4.49 27.91
N ASP A 161 25.06 -3.20 28.13
CA ASP A 161 24.17 -2.09 27.81
C ASP A 161 24.44 -1.56 26.41
N GLY A 162 23.37 -1.30 25.66
CA GLY A 162 23.45 -0.63 24.37
C GLY A 162 22.15 -0.73 23.59
N THR A 163 22.28 -0.63 22.27
CA THR A 163 21.13 -0.58 21.38
C THR A 163 21.35 -1.56 20.23
N VAL A 164 20.32 -2.30 19.84
CA VAL A 164 20.33 -3.12 18.62
C VAL A 164 19.36 -2.59 17.58
N TYR A 165 19.67 -2.84 16.31
CA TYR A 165 18.84 -2.43 15.18
C TYR A 165 19.11 -3.33 13.97
N LEU A 166 18.31 -3.19 12.92
CA LEU A 166 18.45 -3.96 11.68
C LEU A 166 19.06 -3.14 10.54
N LYS A 167 19.92 -3.79 9.75
CA LYS A 167 20.18 -3.43 8.35
C LYS A 167 19.61 -4.52 7.47
N ALA A 168 19.09 -4.15 6.30
CA ALA A 168 18.56 -5.11 5.34
C ALA A 168 19.10 -4.83 3.94
N TYR A 169 19.36 -5.90 3.19
CA TYR A 169 19.91 -5.83 1.84
C TYR A 169 19.19 -6.84 0.96
N GLU A 170 18.85 -6.45 -0.27
CA GLU A 170 18.51 -7.41 -1.32
C GLU A 170 19.72 -8.31 -1.57
N VAL A 171 19.52 -9.63 -1.69
CA VAL A 171 20.61 -10.60 -1.65
C VAL A 171 21.49 -10.62 -2.91
N THR A 172 20.91 -10.44 -4.09
CA THR A 172 21.61 -10.67 -5.37
C THR A 172 22.51 -9.51 -5.78
N GLU A 173 22.06 -8.28 -5.57
CA GLU A 173 22.75 -7.04 -5.90
C GLU A 173 23.32 -6.33 -4.66
N ASN A 174 23.02 -6.82 -3.46
CA ASN A 174 23.42 -6.22 -2.18
C ASN A 174 22.89 -4.77 -2.03
N THR A 175 21.71 -4.50 -2.59
CA THR A 175 21.04 -3.20 -2.55
C THR A 175 20.47 -2.96 -1.15
N PRO A 176 20.85 -1.86 -0.45
CA PRO A 176 20.29 -1.53 0.85
C PRO A 176 18.77 -1.31 0.77
N LEU A 177 18.03 -1.86 1.72
CA LEU A 177 16.57 -1.77 1.79
C LEU A 177 16.17 -0.78 2.89
N SER A 178 15.43 0.28 2.51
CA SER A 178 14.78 1.20 3.44
C SER A 178 15.71 1.83 4.50
N GLU A 179 17.02 1.93 4.23
CA GLU A 179 18.10 2.13 5.21
C GLU A 179 17.80 3.16 6.31
N TYR A 180 17.47 4.40 5.94
CA TYR A 180 17.19 5.46 6.91
C TYR A 180 15.95 5.18 7.78
N LYS A 181 14.89 4.63 7.18
CA LYS A 181 13.64 4.35 7.91
C LYS A 181 13.77 3.09 8.75
N LEU A 182 14.44 2.07 8.23
CA LEU A 182 14.66 0.80 8.89
C LEU A 182 15.42 0.98 10.20
N PHE A 183 16.52 1.76 10.19
CA PHE A 183 17.26 2.08 11.42
C PHE A 183 16.33 2.68 12.49
N ASN A 184 15.59 3.73 12.13
CA ASN A 184 14.73 4.45 13.07
C ASN A 184 13.54 3.62 13.59
N GLN A 185 13.05 2.65 12.80
CA GLN A 185 11.91 1.82 13.17
C GLN A 185 12.29 0.53 13.90
N THR A 186 13.56 0.10 13.82
CA THR A 186 14.02 -1.18 14.38
C THR A 186 14.92 -1.03 15.60
N VAL A 187 15.28 0.20 15.95
CA VAL A 187 16.15 0.50 17.09
C VAL A 187 15.47 0.11 18.42
N ILE A 188 16.12 -0.73 19.22
CA ILE A 188 15.66 -1.13 20.55
C ILE A 188 16.82 -1.09 21.56
N ASP A 189 16.56 -0.56 22.74
CA ASP A 189 17.51 -0.59 23.85
C ASP A 189 17.57 -1.98 24.48
N VAL A 190 18.78 -2.45 24.75
CA VAL A 190 19.03 -3.79 25.30
C VAL A 190 19.94 -3.71 26.52
N HIS A 191 19.63 -4.56 27.50
CA HIS A 191 20.46 -4.77 28.68
C HIS A 191 20.50 -6.27 28.99
N ASN A 192 21.69 -6.88 28.87
CA ASN A 192 21.90 -8.25 29.34
C ASN A 192 23.36 -8.52 29.69
N MET A 193 23.67 -8.61 30.98
CA MET A 193 25.00 -8.96 31.51
C MET A 193 25.16 -10.47 31.80
N ALA A 194 24.11 -11.27 31.63
CA ALA A 194 24.12 -12.70 31.94
C ALA A 194 24.43 -13.56 30.71
N ASP A 195 25.03 -14.73 30.93
CA ASP A 195 25.28 -15.72 29.86
C ASP A 195 24.00 -16.43 29.36
N THR A 196 22.85 -16.08 29.93
CA THR A 196 21.53 -16.53 29.48
C THR A 196 21.01 -15.67 28.32
N PHE A 197 20.46 -16.31 27.28
CA PHE A 197 19.82 -15.61 26.17
C PHE A 197 18.51 -14.95 26.62
N VAL A 198 18.39 -13.65 26.39
CA VAL A 198 17.18 -12.86 26.62
C VAL A 198 16.61 -12.42 25.29
N ARG A 199 15.27 -12.44 25.18
CA ARG A 199 14.52 -11.97 24.01
C ARG A 199 14.33 -10.47 24.08
N PHE A 200 14.66 -9.80 22.98
CA PHE A 200 14.34 -8.40 22.72
C PHE A 200 13.60 -8.34 21.38
N GLY A 201 12.63 -7.45 21.24
CA GLY A 201 11.88 -7.34 20.01
C GLY A 201 11.26 -5.96 19.85
N THR A 202 10.81 -5.66 18.63
CA THR A 202 10.12 -4.41 18.33
C THR A 202 8.77 -4.35 19.01
N SER A 203 8.38 -3.16 19.49
CA SER A 203 7.04 -2.89 20.02
C SER A 203 6.04 -2.43 18.95
N SER A 204 6.51 -2.23 17.71
CA SER A 204 5.74 -1.76 16.58
C SER A 204 6.30 -2.31 15.28
N THR A 205 5.49 -2.30 14.22
CA THR A 205 5.91 -2.75 12.90
C THR A 205 6.90 -1.79 12.25
N PHE A 206 7.78 -2.33 11.41
CA PHE A 206 8.63 -1.57 10.50
C PHE A 206 8.33 -1.95 9.04
N THR A 207 8.72 -1.10 8.10
CA THR A 207 8.36 -1.23 6.69
C THR A 207 9.59 -1.43 5.81
N ILE A 208 9.53 -2.40 4.90
CA ILE A 208 10.43 -2.48 3.74
C ILE A 208 9.67 -1.96 2.52
N TYR A 209 10.17 -0.88 1.91
CA TYR A 209 9.46 -0.19 0.84
C TYR A 209 9.82 -0.64 -0.56
N GLU A 210 10.94 -1.33 -0.72
CA GLU A 210 11.41 -1.77 -2.03
C GLU A 210 10.66 -3.05 -2.44
N GLY A 211 10.02 -3.03 -3.61
CA GLY A 211 9.21 -4.14 -4.11
C GLY A 211 7.72 -3.91 -3.89
N ASP A 212 6.95 -4.96 -4.12
CA ASP A 212 5.50 -4.87 -4.15
C ASP A 212 4.86 -6.16 -3.66
N TRP A 213 3.55 -6.10 -3.39
CA TRP A 213 2.75 -7.25 -3.01
C TRP A 213 2.69 -8.28 -4.14
N GLY A 214 2.79 -9.56 -3.80
CA GLY A 214 2.80 -10.67 -4.76
C GLY A 214 4.14 -10.89 -5.47
N LYS A 215 5.18 -10.11 -5.15
CA LYS A 215 6.51 -10.19 -5.78
C LYS A 215 7.61 -10.48 -4.75
N PRO A 216 7.71 -11.72 -4.23
CA PRO A 216 8.69 -12.05 -3.22
C PRO A 216 10.12 -12.07 -3.76
N TYR A 217 11.06 -11.57 -2.96
CA TYR A 217 12.50 -11.62 -3.23
C TYR A 217 13.29 -11.99 -1.98
N ALA A 218 14.58 -12.31 -2.14
CA ALA A 218 15.44 -12.68 -1.04
C ALA A 218 16.12 -11.44 -0.44
N ALA A 219 16.01 -11.28 0.88
CA ALA A 219 16.67 -10.21 1.61
C ALA A 219 17.51 -10.75 2.77
N ARG A 220 18.72 -10.22 2.94
CA ARG A 220 19.58 -10.47 4.10
C ARG A 220 19.28 -9.41 5.16
N PHE A 221 18.84 -9.86 6.33
CA PHE A 221 18.70 -9.04 7.52
C PHE A 221 19.90 -9.25 8.44
N GLU A 222 20.48 -8.15 8.89
CA GLU A 222 21.63 -8.12 9.78
C GLU A 222 21.24 -7.42 11.08
N VAL A 223 21.50 -8.06 12.22
CA VAL A 223 21.37 -7.42 13.54
C VAL A 223 22.69 -6.77 13.90
N TRP A 224 22.64 -5.48 14.19
CA TRP A 224 23.79 -4.67 14.60
C TRP A 224 23.61 -4.19 16.04
N PHE A 225 24.72 -4.03 16.76
CA PHE A 225 24.75 -3.56 18.15
C PHE A 225 25.69 -2.37 18.30
N ILE A 226 25.21 -1.34 18.99
CA ILE A 226 25.95 -0.15 19.40
C ILE A 226 26.09 -0.18 20.93
N PRO A 227 27.31 -0.40 21.47
CA PRO A 227 27.54 -0.39 22.92
C PRO A 227 27.29 0.99 23.55
N ALA A 228 26.61 1.04 24.70
CA ALA A 228 26.39 2.29 25.43
C ALA A 228 27.68 2.91 25.99
N ASN A 229 28.74 2.11 26.17
CA ASN A 229 30.04 2.55 26.68
C ASN A 229 30.92 3.23 25.61
N GLY A 230 30.40 3.52 24.42
CA GLY A 230 31.15 4.14 23.33
C GLY A 230 32.05 3.18 22.57
N GLY A 231 31.90 1.86 22.78
CA GLY A 231 32.56 0.84 21.97
C GLY A 231 32.11 0.85 20.50
N ASN A 232 32.85 0.15 19.65
CA ASN A 232 32.53 0.09 18.23
C ASN A 232 31.22 -0.67 17.95
N GLU A 233 30.47 -0.14 16.99
CA GLU A 233 29.36 -0.84 16.36
C GLU A 233 29.84 -2.20 15.80
N ARG A 234 29.04 -3.25 15.99
CA ARG A 234 29.34 -4.60 15.48
C ARG A 234 28.09 -5.37 15.07
N LYS A 235 28.24 -6.21 14.04
CA LYS A 235 27.22 -7.17 13.63
C LYS A 235 27.17 -8.34 14.61
N LEU A 236 25.97 -8.74 15.02
CA LEU A 236 25.72 -9.87 15.91
C LEU A 236 25.36 -11.14 15.14
N ILE A 237 24.46 -11.03 14.17
CA ILE A 237 23.99 -12.15 13.35
C ILE A 237 23.43 -11.63 12.03
N GLU A 238 23.35 -12.51 11.04
CA GLU A 238 22.59 -12.29 9.82
C GLU A 238 21.74 -13.51 9.48
N LYS A 239 20.61 -13.28 8.82
CA LYS A 239 19.75 -14.31 8.23
C LYS A 239 19.13 -13.82 6.94
N ASN A 240 18.84 -14.74 6.02
CA ASN A 240 18.13 -14.42 4.80
C ASN A 240 16.67 -14.81 4.94
N TYR A 241 15.79 -13.92 4.50
CA TYR A 241 14.35 -14.12 4.47
C TYR A 241 13.81 -13.93 3.06
N LYS A 242 12.77 -14.68 2.72
CA LYS A 242 11.93 -14.39 1.55
C LYS A 242 10.89 -13.36 1.98
N ILE A 243 10.97 -12.15 1.44
CA ILE A 243 10.11 -11.03 1.83
C ILE A 243 9.43 -10.40 0.61
N GLU A 244 8.43 -9.59 0.87
CA GLU A 244 7.78 -8.70 -0.11
C GLU A 244 7.98 -7.25 0.34
N GLY A 245 7.93 -6.33 -0.62
CA GLY A 245 7.93 -4.89 -0.35
C GLY A 245 6.53 -4.38 0.00
N TRP A 246 6.46 -3.17 0.51
CA TRP A 246 5.20 -2.46 0.78
C TRP A 246 4.65 -1.81 -0.50
N GLU A 247 3.40 -2.12 -0.84
CA GLU A 247 2.67 -1.51 -1.96
C GLU A 247 2.47 0.00 -1.72
N ARG A 248 2.94 0.82 -2.66
CA ARG A 248 2.86 2.29 -2.60
C ARG A 248 1.78 2.86 -3.51
#